data_AF-W2TY79-F1
#
_entry.id   AF-W2TY79-F1
#
_cell.length_a   1.000
_cell.length_b   1.000
_cell.length_c   1.000
_cell.angle_alpha   90.00
_cell.angle_beta   90.00
_cell.angle_gamma   90.00
#
_symmetry.space_group_name_H-M   'P 1'
#
loop_
_entity.id
_entity.type
_entity.pdbx_description
1 polymer ?
#
loop_
_entity_poly.entity_id
_entity_poly.type
_entity_poly.pdbx_seq_one_letter_code
_entity_poly.pdbx_strand_id
1 'polypeptide(L)'
;MQSLLFLGIIGLSAAQYSPDPNLTKQQFEEEMNKWAQRYGVKQQYDKYNKQVEDEKKELEEGLKAVSRYFRRTRELESNKALTYRQFDEKRRELFDKLTSEQKEAARFLECLFTKLSARFCVPGPMGPRPVGPGPMGPHGPFYPCMGLLN
;
A
#
# COMPACT_ATOMS: atom_id res chain seq x y z
N MET A 1 -19.52 -7.92 10.20
CA MET A 1 -19.45 -6.82 9.20
C MET A 1 -19.85 -5.44 9.75
N GLN A 2 -19.94 -5.22 11.08
CA GLN A 2 -20.22 -3.89 11.65
C GLN A 2 -18.96 -3.07 11.98
N SER A 3 -17.77 -3.68 12.09
CA SER A 3 -16.59 -2.97 12.63
C SER A 3 -15.89 -1.99 11.66
N LEU A 4 -16.08 -2.10 10.35
CA LEU A 4 -15.43 -1.23 9.35
C LEU A 4 -16.18 0.10 9.12
N LEU A 5 -17.52 0.07 9.23
CA LEU A 5 -18.36 1.27 9.10
C LEU A 5 -18.13 2.26 10.25
N PHE A 6 -17.90 1.77 11.48
CA PHE A 6 -17.63 2.65 12.63
C PHE A 6 -16.23 3.28 12.63
N LEU A 7 -15.21 2.60 12.07
CA LEU A 7 -13.87 3.18 11.90
C LEU A 7 -13.85 4.27 10.81
N GLY A 8 -14.62 4.06 9.73
CA GLY A 8 -14.86 5.11 8.73
C GLY A 8 -15.57 6.34 9.31
N ILE A 9 -16.53 6.14 10.24
CA ILE A 9 -17.22 7.25 10.90
C ILE A 9 -16.29 8.02 11.86
N ILE A 10 -15.39 7.36 12.59
CA ILE A 10 -14.41 8.06 13.45
C ILE A 10 -13.36 8.79 12.61
N GLY A 11 -12.90 8.19 11.50
CA GLY A 11 -12.03 8.86 10.53
C GLY A 11 -12.70 10.07 9.87
N LEU A 12 -13.98 9.96 9.47
CA LEU A 12 -14.74 11.08 8.90
C LEU A 12 -15.10 12.16 9.93
N SER A 13 -15.42 11.80 11.18
CA SER A 13 -15.72 12.78 12.24
C SER A 13 -14.46 13.44 12.80
N ALA A 14 -13.31 12.75 12.79
CA ALA A 14 -12.00 13.36 13.00
C ALA A 14 -11.55 14.23 11.81
N ALA A 15 -11.96 13.92 10.58
CA ALA A 15 -11.72 14.79 9.42
C ALA A 15 -12.63 16.04 9.41
N GLN A 16 -13.79 15.99 10.06
CA GLN A 16 -14.64 17.16 10.32
C GLN A 16 -14.18 17.96 11.54
N TYR A 17 -13.42 17.35 12.46
CA TYR A 17 -12.61 18.06 13.43
C TYR A 17 -11.44 18.69 12.69
N SER A 18 -11.63 19.88 12.13
CA SER A 18 -10.53 20.67 11.58
C SER A 18 -9.55 20.91 12.72
N PRO A 19 -8.39 20.22 12.77
CA PRO A 19 -7.38 20.53 13.75
C PRO A 19 -7.01 21.99 13.50
N ASP A 20 -6.83 22.78 14.54
CA ASP A 20 -6.10 24.04 14.34
C ASP A 20 -4.76 23.64 13.69
N PRO A 21 -4.46 24.10 12.46
CA PRO A 21 -3.27 23.67 11.72
C PRO A 21 -1.97 24.06 12.43
N ASN A 22 -2.05 24.89 13.46
CA ASN A 22 -0.93 25.27 14.31
C ASN A 22 -0.68 24.28 15.47
N LEU A 23 -1.52 23.28 15.67
CA LEU A 23 -1.30 22.25 16.69
C LEU A 23 -0.15 21.33 16.31
N THR A 24 0.71 21.06 17.28
CA THR A 24 1.62 19.92 17.17
C THR A 24 0.83 18.63 17.16
N LYS A 25 1.41 17.59 16.56
CA LYS A 25 0.81 16.25 16.51
C LYS A 25 0.42 15.74 17.92
N GLN A 26 1.27 15.98 18.91
CA GLN A 26 0.99 15.57 20.29
C GLN A 26 -0.23 16.30 20.85
N GLN A 27 -0.34 17.62 20.65
CA GLN A 27 -1.49 18.39 21.10
C GLN A 27 -2.79 17.92 20.43
N PHE A 28 -2.73 17.63 19.12
CA PHE A 28 -3.86 17.05 18.40
C PHE A 28 -4.30 15.69 18.99
N GLU A 29 -3.35 14.79 19.27
CA GLU A 29 -3.64 13.49 19.87
C GLU A 29 -4.27 13.61 21.27
N GLU A 30 -3.82 14.59 22.06
CA GLU A 30 -4.39 14.91 23.37
C GLU A 30 -5.82 15.47 23.27
N GLU A 31 -6.09 16.38 22.32
CA GLU A 31 -7.43 16.90 22.07
C GLU A 31 -8.39 15.81 21.62
N MET A 32 -7.96 14.96 20.68
CA MET A 32 -8.75 13.84 20.21
C MET A 32 -9.03 12.82 21.31
N ASN A 33 -8.09 12.61 22.22
CA ASN A 33 -8.30 11.78 23.40
C ASN A 33 -9.39 12.37 24.33
N LYS A 34 -9.34 13.68 24.61
CA LYS A 34 -10.36 14.38 25.41
C LYS A 34 -11.73 14.34 24.73
N TRP A 35 -11.79 14.56 23.42
CA TRP A 35 -12.99 14.43 22.61
C TRP A 35 -13.57 13.01 22.71
N ALA A 36 -12.74 11.98 22.53
CA ALA A 36 -13.20 10.60 22.56
C ALA A 36 -13.74 10.19 23.94
N GLN A 37 -13.16 10.71 25.03
CA GLN A 37 -13.69 10.54 26.38
C GLN A 37 -15.04 11.25 26.55
N ARG A 38 -15.14 12.52 26.13
CA ARG A 38 -16.36 13.34 26.25
C ARG A 38 -17.56 12.72 25.54
N TYR A 39 -17.33 12.07 24.41
CA TYR A 39 -18.38 11.45 23.60
C TYR A 39 -18.49 9.93 23.79
N GLY A 40 -17.77 9.35 24.75
CA GLY A 40 -17.86 7.92 25.08
C GLY A 40 -17.35 6.96 24.00
N VAL A 41 -16.52 7.44 23.07
CA VAL A 41 -15.92 6.66 21.96
C VAL A 41 -14.45 6.32 22.17
N LYS A 42 -13.97 6.43 23.42
CA LYS A 42 -12.56 6.23 23.81
C LYS A 42 -12.02 4.86 23.39
N GLN A 43 -12.79 3.79 23.57
CA GLN A 43 -12.35 2.43 23.18
C GLN A 43 -12.13 2.30 21.67
N GLN A 44 -12.99 2.91 20.86
CA GLN A 44 -12.87 2.89 19.41
C GLN A 44 -11.69 3.76 18.94
N TYR A 45 -11.47 4.90 19.58
CA TYR A 45 -10.30 5.75 19.33
C TYR A 45 -8.98 5.04 19.68
N ASP A 46 -8.93 4.32 20.82
CA ASP A 46 -7.74 3.54 21.20
C ASP A 46 -7.48 2.38 20.24
N LYS A 47 -8.54 1.71 19.76
CA LYS A 47 -8.43 0.67 18.74
C LYS A 47 -7.89 1.24 17.42
N TYR A 48 -8.38 2.42 17.01
CA TYR A 48 -7.89 3.11 15.83
C TYR A 48 -6.40 3.46 15.97
N ASN A 49 -5.98 4.07 17.08
CA ASN A 49 -4.57 4.42 17.30
C ASN A 49 -3.67 3.17 17.26
N LYS A 50 -4.11 2.08 17.89
CA LYS A 50 -3.38 0.81 17.81
C LYS A 50 -3.24 0.32 16.37
N GLN A 51 -4.32 0.36 15.59
CA GLN A 51 -4.28 -0.02 14.18
C GLN A 51 -3.31 0.85 13.37
N VAL A 52 -3.31 2.16 13.58
CA VAL A 52 -2.37 3.08 12.90
C VAL A 52 -0.92 2.75 13.25
N GLU A 53 -0.62 2.42 14.51
CA GLU A 53 0.73 2.00 14.90
C GLU A 53 1.12 0.64 14.30
N ASP A 54 0.18 -0.29 14.20
CA ASP A 54 0.40 -1.59 13.57
C ASP A 54 0.64 -1.42 12.05
N GLU A 55 -0.13 -0.55 11.38
CA GLU A 55 0.05 -0.20 9.95
C GLU A 55 1.41 0.46 9.68
N LYS A 56 1.91 1.34 10.59
CA LYS A 56 3.26 1.92 10.47
C LYS A 56 4.34 0.87 10.55
N LYS A 57 4.22 -0.08 11.49
CA LYS A 57 5.18 -1.18 11.62
C LYS A 57 5.16 -2.07 10.37
N GLU A 58 3.96 -2.40 9.89
CA GLU A 58 3.81 -3.19 8.66
C GLU A 58 4.46 -2.49 7.45
N LEU A 59 4.29 -1.17 7.34
CA LEU A 59 4.96 -0.38 6.30
C LEU A 59 6.49 -0.43 6.43
N GLU A 60 7.04 -0.20 7.62
CA GLU A 60 8.50 -0.24 7.85
C GLU A 60 9.10 -1.63 7.55
N GLU A 61 8.44 -2.68 8.02
CA GLU A 61 8.85 -4.06 7.76
C GLU A 61 8.74 -4.41 6.27
N GLY A 62 7.65 -4.00 5.63
CA GLY A 62 7.43 -4.16 4.20
C GLY A 62 8.52 -3.49 3.37
N LEU A 63 8.84 -2.22 3.66
CA LEU A 63 9.91 -1.47 2.99
C LEU A 63 11.26 -2.16 3.14
N LYS A 64 11.57 -2.67 4.34
CA LYS A 64 12.82 -3.38 4.62
C LYS A 64 12.90 -4.70 3.85
N ALA A 65 11.81 -5.47 3.79
CA ALA A 65 11.73 -6.74 3.07
C ALA A 65 11.89 -6.53 1.56
N VAL A 66 11.14 -5.60 0.98
CA VAL A 66 11.16 -5.29 -0.45
C VAL A 66 12.52 -4.73 -0.87
N SER A 67 13.10 -3.82 -0.08
CA SER A 67 14.46 -3.30 -0.35
C SER A 67 15.52 -4.41 -0.31
N ARG A 68 15.40 -5.36 0.63
CA ARG A 68 16.29 -6.51 0.72
C ARG A 68 16.14 -7.42 -0.49
N TYR A 69 14.91 -7.69 -0.95
CA TYR A 69 14.65 -8.46 -2.15
C TYR A 69 15.41 -7.85 -3.35
N PHE A 70 15.23 -6.56 -3.61
CA PHE A 70 15.92 -5.89 -4.73
C PHE A 70 17.44 -5.95 -4.62
N ARG A 71 17.98 -5.72 -3.42
CA ARG A 71 19.43 -5.78 -3.19
C ARG A 71 19.98 -7.18 -3.51
N ARG A 72 19.30 -8.23 -3.04
CA ARG A 72 19.71 -9.62 -3.33
C ARG A 72 19.57 -9.98 -4.80
N THR A 73 18.53 -9.51 -5.48
CA THR A 73 18.38 -9.70 -6.93
C THR A 73 19.56 -9.06 -7.69
N ARG A 74 19.96 -7.85 -7.32
CA ARG A 74 21.14 -7.19 -7.91
C ARG A 74 22.46 -7.93 -7.65
N GLU A 75 22.62 -8.52 -6.47
CA GLU A 75 23.77 -9.40 -6.16
C GLU A 75 23.78 -10.68 -7.01
N LEU A 76 22.60 -11.20 -7.39
CA LEU A 76 22.51 -12.32 -8.33
C LEU A 76 22.83 -11.89 -9.76
N GLU A 77 22.36 -10.72 -10.20
CA GLU A 77 22.64 -10.19 -11.55
C GLU A 77 24.13 -9.92 -11.77
N SER A 78 24.85 -9.50 -10.73
CA SER A 78 26.29 -9.26 -10.82
C SER A 78 27.13 -10.55 -10.84
N ASN A 79 26.52 -11.70 -10.50
CA ASN A 79 27.20 -12.99 -10.50
C ASN A 79 27.24 -13.62 -11.91
N LYS A 80 28.30 -13.31 -12.66
CA LYS A 80 28.54 -13.81 -14.02
C LYS A 80 28.71 -15.33 -14.13
N ALA A 81 28.84 -16.05 -13.01
CA ALA A 81 28.93 -17.51 -13.02
C ALA A 81 27.55 -18.20 -13.08
N LEU A 82 26.46 -17.46 -12.85
CA LEU A 82 25.11 -18.01 -12.95
C LEU A 82 24.63 -18.01 -14.40
N THR A 83 24.03 -19.12 -14.81
CA THR A 83 23.20 -19.15 -16.02
C THR A 83 21.92 -18.35 -15.81
N TYR A 84 21.30 -17.86 -16.89
CA TYR A 84 20.01 -17.17 -16.81
C TYR A 84 18.92 -18.01 -16.11
N ARG A 85 18.92 -19.33 -16.31
CA ARG A 85 17.96 -20.23 -15.64
C ARG A 85 18.16 -20.24 -14.13
N GLN A 86 19.40 -20.39 -13.67
CA GLN A 86 19.73 -20.37 -12.24
C GLN A 86 19.46 -19.00 -11.61
N PHE A 87 19.70 -17.93 -12.35
CA PHE A 87 19.33 -16.58 -11.93
C PHE A 87 17.81 -16.48 -11.71
N ASP A 88 17.01 -16.92 -12.68
CA ASP A 88 15.54 -16.85 -12.59
C ASP A 88 14.96 -17.73 -11.47
N GLU A 89 15.53 -18.90 -11.23
CA GLU A 89 15.17 -19.79 -10.12
C GLU A 89 15.45 -19.10 -8.77
N LYS A 90 16.68 -18.62 -8.56
CA LYS A 90 17.06 -17.94 -7.32
C LYS A 90 16.27 -16.65 -7.09
N ARG A 91 15.99 -15.88 -8.14
CA ARG A 91 15.15 -14.69 -8.05
C ARG A 91 13.72 -15.05 -7.63
N ARG A 92 13.15 -16.13 -8.18
CA ARG A 92 11.83 -16.63 -7.76
C ARG A 92 11.82 -17.05 -6.30
N GLU A 93 12.84 -17.77 -5.83
CA GLU A 93 12.97 -18.13 -4.41
C GLU A 93 13.04 -16.91 -3.49
N LEU A 94 13.72 -15.83 -3.91
CA LEU A 94 13.74 -14.57 -3.16
C LEU A 94 12.37 -13.90 -3.15
N PHE A 95 11.67 -13.89 -4.28
CA PHE A 95 10.33 -13.32 -4.41
C PHE A 95 9.30 -14.10 -3.59
N ASP A 96 9.39 -15.43 -3.56
CA ASP A 96 8.42 -16.30 -2.89
C ASP A 96 8.44 -16.16 -1.36
N LYS A 97 9.57 -15.72 -0.79
CA LYS A 97 9.73 -15.42 0.64
C LYS A 97 9.00 -14.14 1.09
N LEU A 98 8.56 -13.30 0.17
CA LEU A 98 7.79 -12.10 0.48
C LEU A 98 6.34 -12.45 0.81
N THR A 99 5.69 -11.61 1.65
CA THR A 99 4.23 -11.68 1.84
C THR A 99 3.48 -11.24 0.59
N SER A 100 2.17 -11.45 0.53
CA SER A 100 1.33 -11.04 -0.61
C SER A 100 1.44 -9.55 -0.92
N GLU A 101 1.38 -8.70 0.11
CA GLU A 101 1.46 -7.25 0.04
C GLU A 101 2.86 -6.80 -0.41
N GLN A 102 3.90 -7.43 0.13
CA GLN A 102 5.29 -7.17 -0.27
C GLN A 102 5.56 -7.59 -1.72
N LYS A 103 4.98 -8.71 -2.17
CA LYS A 103 5.05 -9.16 -3.58
C LYS A 103 4.40 -8.14 -4.50
N GLU A 104 3.27 -7.59 -4.10
CA GLU A 104 2.58 -6.56 -4.87
C GLU A 104 3.39 -5.26 -4.93
N ALA A 105 3.92 -4.80 -3.80
CA ALA A 105 4.81 -3.64 -3.74
C ALA A 105 6.07 -3.83 -4.60
N ALA A 106 6.71 -5.00 -4.54
CA ALA A 106 7.88 -5.32 -5.35
C ALA A 106 7.53 -5.30 -6.85
N ARG A 107 6.41 -5.91 -7.26
CA ARG A 107 5.93 -5.83 -8.66
C ARG A 107 5.64 -4.39 -9.09
N PHE A 108 4.98 -3.61 -8.23
CA PHE A 108 4.69 -2.21 -8.48
C PHE A 108 5.99 -1.42 -8.74
N LEU A 109 6.99 -1.58 -7.87
CA LEU A 109 8.27 -0.88 -7.99
C LEU A 109 9.07 -1.34 -9.21
N GLU A 110 9.10 -2.64 -9.52
CA GLU A 110 9.69 -3.15 -10.77
C GLU A 110 9.01 -2.50 -11.98
N CYS A 111 7.68 -2.50 -12.03
CA CYS A 111 6.95 -1.89 -13.15
C CYS A 111 7.10 -0.38 -13.24
N LEU A 112 7.26 0.31 -12.11
CA LEU A 112 7.42 1.75 -12.07
C LEU A 112 8.79 2.18 -12.60
N PHE A 113 9.86 1.52 -12.13
CA PHE A 113 11.23 1.95 -12.38
C PHE A 113 11.95 1.19 -13.50
N THR A 114 11.53 -0.03 -13.84
CA THR A 114 12.23 -0.89 -14.81
C THR A 114 11.31 -1.39 -15.93
N LYS A 115 10.47 -0.49 -16.48
CA LYS A 115 9.47 -0.77 -17.54
C LYS A 115 9.95 -1.66 -18.69
N LEU A 116 11.22 -1.55 -19.09
CA LEU A 116 11.78 -2.32 -20.21
C LEU A 116 12.25 -3.73 -19.82
N SER A 117 12.61 -3.96 -18.57
CA SER A 117 13.20 -5.24 -18.09
C SER A 117 12.32 -5.99 -17.10
N ALA A 118 11.24 -5.36 -16.61
CA ALA A 118 10.31 -5.97 -15.68
C ALA A 118 9.46 -7.05 -16.38
N ARG A 119 9.71 -8.31 -16.00
CA ARG A 119 9.09 -9.48 -16.66
C ARG A 119 7.63 -9.74 -16.26
N PHE A 120 7.16 -9.15 -15.16
CA PHE A 120 5.84 -9.40 -14.58
C PHE A 120 4.90 -8.19 -14.64
N CYS A 121 5.23 -7.21 -15.46
CA CYS A 121 4.32 -6.09 -15.72
C CYS A 121 3.26 -6.55 -16.69
N VAL A 122 2.12 -6.97 -16.14
CA VAL A 122 0.89 -6.92 -16.91
C VAL A 122 0.64 -5.43 -17.19
N PRO A 123 0.52 -4.97 -18.44
CA PRO A 123 0.04 -3.63 -18.75
C PRO A 123 -1.47 -3.60 -18.45
N GLY A 124 -1.82 -3.66 -17.17
CA GLY A 124 -3.12 -3.27 -16.68
C GLY A 124 -2.98 -1.86 -16.11
N PRO A 125 -3.95 -0.97 -16.30
CA PRO A 125 -3.93 0.30 -15.58
C PRO A 125 -3.85 -0.03 -14.09
N MET A 126 -2.86 0.54 -13.40
CA MET A 126 -2.96 0.75 -11.96
C MET A 126 -4.08 1.77 -11.75
N GLY A 127 -5.31 1.34 -11.99
CA GLY A 127 -6.48 2.09 -11.57
C GLY A 127 -6.45 2.21 -10.05
N PRO A 128 -7.09 3.24 -9.48
CA PRO A 128 -7.28 3.30 -8.04
C PRO A 128 -7.87 1.96 -7.58
N ARG A 129 -7.23 1.31 -6.59
CA ARG A 129 -7.83 0.15 -5.93
C ARG A 129 -9.24 0.56 -5.51
N PRO A 130 -10.29 -0.21 -5.84
CA PRO A 130 -11.63 0.15 -5.41
C PRO A 130 -11.69 0.03 -3.90
N VAL A 131 -11.74 1.17 -3.23
CA VAL A 131 -12.10 1.25 -1.82
C VAL A 131 -13.62 1.19 -1.78
N GLY A 132 -14.18 -0.02 -1.67
CA GLY A 132 -15.59 -0.23 -1.31
C GLY A 132 -16.39 -1.17 -2.21
N PRO A 133 -17.46 -1.80 -1.66
CA PRO A 133 -18.32 -2.69 -2.42
C PRO A 133 -19.34 -1.85 -3.22
N GLY A 134 -19.24 -1.90 -4.55
CA GLY A 134 -20.16 -1.25 -5.48
C GLY A 134 -20.53 -2.20 -6.63
N PRO A 135 -21.75 -2.09 -7.18
CA PRO A 135 -22.44 -3.18 -7.86
C PRO A 135 -21.84 -3.46 -9.25
N MET A 136 -21.73 -4.75 -9.61
CA MET A 136 -21.46 -5.16 -10.99
C MET A 136 -22.63 -4.75 -11.89
N GLY A 137 -22.37 -3.81 -12.81
CA GLY A 137 -23.27 -3.46 -13.90
C GLY A 137 -22.70 -3.89 -15.25
N PRO A 138 -23.53 -4.28 -16.23
CA PRO A 138 -23.11 -5.03 -17.42
C PRO A 138 -22.83 -4.12 -18.63
N HIS A 139 -21.79 -4.48 -19.39
CA HIS A 139 -21.47 -4.06 -20.77
C HIS A 139 -21.48 -2.56 -21.15
N GLY A 140 -20.30 -2.05 -21.54
CA GLY A 140 -20.14 -0.91 -22.48
C GLY A 140 -18.75 -0.24 -22.39
N PRO A 141 -18.32 0.52 -23.40
CA PRO A 141 -17.77 0.05 -24.68
C PRO A 141 -16.30 0.47 -24.90
N PHE A 142 -15.63 -0.23 -25.84
CA PHE A 142 -14.33 0.14 -26.40
C PHE A 142 -14.24 1.63 -26.76
N TYR A 143 -13.19 2.32 -26.31
CA TYR A 143 -12.72 3.54 -26.97
C TYR A 143 -11.20 3.49 -27.24
N PRO A 144 -10.77 4.06 -28.39
CA PRO A 144 -9.49 3.75 -29.02
C PRO A 144 -8.38 4.73 -28.59
N CYS A 145 -7.14 4.24 -28.62
CA CYS A 145 -5.95 5.08 -28.56
C CYS A 145 -5.79 5.90 -29.86
N MET A 146 -5.88 7.23 -29.74
CA MET A 146 -5.23 8.21 -30.61
C MET A 146 -4.57 9.19 -29.62
N GLY A 147 -3.26 9.38 -29.57
CA GLY A 147 -2.34 9.72 -30.65
C GLY A 147 -1.74 11.08 -30.27
N LEU A 148 -0.55 11.07 -29.67
CA LEU A 148 0.24 12.27 -29.40
C LEU A 148 0.83 12.78 -30.72
N LEU A 149 0.49 14.01 -31.11
CA LEU A 149 1.33 14.87 -31.93
C LEU A 149 1.12 16.32 -31.49
N ASN A 150 2.08 16.85 -30.73
CA ASN A 150 2.80 18.09 -31.02
C ASN A 150 4.02 18.18 -30.10
#